data_AF-A0A502GI34-F1
#
_entry.id   AF-A0A502GI34-F1
#
_cell.length_a   1.000
_cell.length_b   1.000
_cell.length_c   1.000
_cell.angle_alpha   90.00
_cell.angle_beta   90.00
_cell.angle_gamma   90.00
#
_symmetry.space_group_name_H-M   'P 1'
#
loop_
_entity.id
_entity.type
_entity.pdbx_description
1 polymer ?
#
loop_
_entity_poly.entity_id
_entity_poly.type
_entity_poly.pdbx_seq_one_letter_code
_entity_poly.pdbx_strand_id
1 'polypeptide(L)'
;MTLIDSNNEKYRGKNKLSEELPIELDRLLAHLDETHAVDMLVTDDLHNHPVSMVHISSGDSEPATTIVKPFSVLAANAEKLAQTSNNADLITKLQKLLQKKKEYLSLRNEAVELSIALNLTQHIAPRFRALPPSVKTTLDDIPNQMSIDRQLIDLHWAWMIGHRKKVKSEIYDDLFMNEEFDWSLAEKFALEKWTGDVKIAALLLNRNLQWGLAQYQSKSHRDTWKKLQQGAFKDGKCHVLGIDQVTERLECSVTKQKHLAMHIPHWVNVWLASRISEHSDMGLAQIIKLMTGEISEEKQLKKSLSSVLRRLDSYKRR
;
A
#
# COMPACT_ATOMS: atom_id res chain seq x y z
N MET A 1 21.68 44.63 46.90
CA MET A 1 20.94 45.29 48.00
C MET A 1 20.18 46.47 47.39
N THR A 2 18.88 46.55 47.69
CA THR A 2 17.88 47.64 47.48
C THR A 2 17.66 48.16 46.04
N LEU A 3 16.57 47.87 45.31
CA LEU A 3 15.09 47.90 45.46
C LEU A 3 14.39 49.26 45.25
N ILE A 4 13.25 49.18 44.53
CA ILE A 4 12.07 50.08 44.41
C ILE A 4 12.17 51.10 43.25
N ASP A 5 11.48 50.93 42.11
CA ASP A 5 10.04 50.78 41.78
C ASP A 5 9.35 52.12 41.49
N SER A 6 8.72 52.24 40.31
CA SER A 6 7.26 52.44 40.16
C SER A 6 6.84 53.19 38.88
N ASN A 7 5.99 52.51 38.11
CA ASN A 7 4.67 52.92 37.59
C ASN A 7 4.49 54.17 36.69
N ASN A 8 3.99 53.96 35.47
CA ASN A 8 2.55 54.04 35.11
C ASN A 8 2.39 53.85 33.58
N GLU A 9 1.60 52.88 33.10
CA GLU A 9 0.16 52.99 32.73
C GLU A 9 -0.12 54.07 31.66
N LYS A 10 -0.94 53.91 30.62
CA LYS A 10 -1.88 52.89 30.10
C LYS A 10 -2.42 53.48 28.76
N TYR A 11 -3.22 52.65 28.07
CA TYR A 11 -4.25 52.96 27.05
C TYR A 11 -3.86 52.74 25.58
N ARG A 12 -4.72 52.21 24.70
CA ARG A 12 -5.93 51.35 24.77
C ARG A 12 -6.35 51.20 23.30
N GLY A 13 -6.62 49.98 22.85
CA GLY A 13 -7.21 49.73 21.53
C GLY A 13 -7.78 48.33 21.45
N LYS A 14 -8.91 48.11 22.13
CA LYS A 14 -9.76 46.92 22.00
C LYS A 14 -10.75 47.14 20.85
N ASN A 15 -10.99 46.10 20.06
CA ASN A 15 -12.30 45.63 19.56
C ASN A 15 -12.07 44.18 19.05
N LYS A 16 -12.58 43.09 19.67
CA LYS A 16 -13.99 42.59 19.73
C LYS A 16 -14.65 42.64 18.34
N LEU A 17 -15.37 41.66 17.83
CA LEU A 17 -15.76 40.27 18.14
C LEU A 17 -16.50 39.86 16.85
N SER A 18 -16.31 38.65 16.33
CA SER A 18 -17.37 37.98 15.56
C SER A 18 -17.13 36.47 15.61
N GLU A 19 -17.68 35.90 16.66
CA GLU A 19 -18.06 34.49 16.76
C GLU A 19 -19.19 34.17 15.78
N GLU A 20 -19.15 32.91 15.30
CA GLU A 20 -20.27 32.05 14.89
C GLU A 20 -21.10 32.39 13.63
N LEU A 21 -21.02 31.51 12.62
CA LEU A 21 -21.97 30.39 12.49
C LEU A 21 -21.47 29.34 11.48
N PRO A 22 -21.82 28.05 11.66
CA PRO A 22 -21.38 26.93 10.84
C PRO A 22 -22.25 26.86 9.59
N ILE A 23 -21.62 26.86 8.42
CA ILE A 23 -22.35 26.67 7.16
C ILE A 23 -22.57 25.16 6.96
N GLU A 24 -23.73 24.73 7.46
CA GLU A 24 -24.64 23.68 7.00
C GLU A 24 -24.02 22.52 6.19
N LEU A 25 -23.65 21.46 6.92
CA LEU A 25 -23.50 20.10 6.40
C LEU A 25 -24.83 19.54 5.84
N ASP A 26 -25.97 20.17 6.15
CA ASP A 26 -27.32 19.78 5.71
C ASP A 26 -27.67 20.23 4.29
N ARG A 27 -26.90 21.14 3.66
CA ARG A 27 -27.06 21.47 2.23
C ARG A 27 -26.31 20.53 1.28
N LEU A 28 -25.44 19.66 1.79
CA LEU A 28 -24.72 18.65 1.00
C LEU A 28 -25.45 17.30 0.96
N LEU A 29 -26.50 17.12 1.78
CA LEU A 29 -27.34 15.91 1.79
C LEU A 29 -28.64 16.07 0.98
N ALA A 30 -28.93 17.25 0.42
CA ALA A 30 -30.12 17.53 -0.37
C ALA A 30 -29.90 17.47 -1.90
N HIS A 31 -28.91 16.70 -2.38
CA HIS A 31 -28.62 16.54 -3.83
C HIS A 31 -28.34 15.10 -4.26
N LEU A 32 -28.81 14.11 -3.50
CA LEU A 32 -28.75 12.69 -3.87
C LEU A 32 -30.07 11.94 -3.71
N ASP A 33 -31.18 12.64 -3.47
CA ASP A 33 -32.54 12.11 -3.61
C ASP A 33 -33.21 12.85 -4.77
N GLU A 34 -33.02 12.32 -5.98
CA GLU A 34 -33.91 12.50 -7.14
C GLU A 34 -33.18 11.90 -8.36
N THR A 35 -33.40 10.61 -8.62
CA THR A 35 -33.77 10.11 -9.96
C THR A 35 -33.92 8.58 -9.97
N HIS A 36 -35.17 8.18 -10.20
CA HIS A 36 -35.63 6.91 -10.77
C HIS A 36 -35.80 5.68 -9.86
N ALA A 37 -36.93 5.65 -9.17
CA ALA A 37 -37.81 4.49 -9.23
C ALA A 37 -38.78 4.64 -10.42
N VAL A 38 -39.09 3.53 -11.11
CA VAL A 38 -40.45 3.03 -11.42
C VAL A 38 -40.35 1.83 -12.37
N ASP A 39 -40.97 0.74 -11.93
CA ASP A 39 -41.30 -0.49 -12.65
C ASP A 39 -42.04 -0.26 -13.98
N MET A 40 -41.89 -1.20 -14.92
CA MET A 40 -43.06 -1.87 -15.56
C MET A 40 -42.63 -3.14 -16.30
N LEU A 41 -43.25 -4.24 -15.90
CA LEU A 41 -43.45 -5.48 -16.66
C LEU A 41 -44.39 -5.23 -17.86
N VAL A 42 -44.12 -5.82 -19.03
CA VAL A 42 -45.12 -6.49 -19.89
C VAL A 42 -44.40 -7.58 -20.71
N THR A 43 -45.02 -8.76 -20.71
CA THR A 43 -44.70 -10.00 -21.44
C THR A 43 -45.28 -9.99 -22.87
N ASP A 44 -44.71 -10.76 -23.80
CA ASP A 44 -45.40 -11.89 -24.46
C ASP A 44 -44.66 -12.41 -25.70
N ASP A 45 -44.89 -13.71 -25.91
CA ASP A 45 -44.31 -14.67 -26.83
C ASP A 45 -44.51 -14.37 -28.33
N LEU A 46 -43.65 -14.96 -29.18
CA LEU A 46 -44.07 -16.00 -30.14
C LEU A 46 -42.94 -16.50 -31.07
N HIS A 47 -43.06 -17.79 -31.35
CA HIS A 47 -42.19 -18.75 -32.04
C HIS A 47 -41.62 -18.37 -33.42
N ASN A 48 -40.42 -18.89 -33.73
CA ASN A 48 -40.24 -19.89 -34.81
C ASN A 48 -38.77 -20.40 -34.92
N HIS A 49 -38.60 -21.73 -34.84
CA HIS A 49 -37.47 -22.51 -35.38
C HIS A 49 -37.90 -23.09 -36.75
N PRO A 50 -37.08 -23.85 -37.54
CA PRO A 50 -35.64 -24.18 -37.45
C PRO A 50 -34.89 -24.04 -38.81
N VAL A 51 -33.55 -23.95 -38.84
CA VAL A 51 -32.74 -24.69 -39.85
C VAL A 51 -31.37 -25.07 -39.26
N SER A 52 -31.05 -26.34 -39.45
CA SER A 52 -29.81 -27.05 -39.16
C SER A 52 -28.60 -26.50 -39.92
N MET A 53 -27.47 -26.29 -39.24
CA MET A 53 -26.16 -26.53 -39.84
C MET A 53 -25.20 -27.08 -38.79
N VAL A 54 -24.89 -28.36 -38.94
CA VAL A 54 -23.86 -29.09 -38.22
C VAL A 54 -22.50 -28.60 -38.73
N HIS A 55 -21.72 -27.97 -37.87
CA HIS A 55 -20.27 -27.93 -38.01
C HIS A 55 -19.65 -28.58 -36.77
N ILE A 56 -19.24 -29.84 -36.98
CA ILE A 56 -18.31 -30.53 -36.10
C ILE A 56 -16.95 -29.88 -36.35
N SER A 57 -16.52 -29.03 -35.43
CA SER A 57 -15.11 -28.76 -35.20
C SER A 57 -14.80 -29.28 -33.80
N SER A 58 -14.44 -30.57 -33.72
CA SER A 58 -13.96 -31.15 -32.46
C SER A 58 -12.61 -30.52 -32.13
N GLY A 59 -12.63 -29.67 -31.12
CA GLY A 59 -11.47 -28.99 -30.60
C GLY A 59 -11.90 -27.96 -29.57
N ASP A 60 -12.93 -28.27 -28.78
CA ASP A 60 -13.18 -27.55 -27.54
C ASP A 60 -11.99 -27.84 -26.62
N SER A 61 -10.98 -26.99 -26.71
CA SER A 61 -10.05 -26.81 -25.59
C SER A 61 -10.89 -26.35 -24.43
N GLU A 62 -11.21 -27.27 -23.51
CA GLU A 62 -11.78 -26.91 -22.21
C GLU A 62 -10.97 -25.72 -21.65
N PRO A 63 -11.63 -24.64 -21.17
CA PRO A 63 -10.91 -23.59 -20.49
C PRO A 63 -10.24 -24.24 -19.29
N ALA A 64 -8.90 -24.31 -19.29
CA ALA A 64 -8.11 -24.82 -18.19
C ALA A 64 -8.57 -24.10 -16.92
N THR A 65 -9.40 -24.78 -16.13
CA THR A 65 -9.92 -24.24 -14.88
C THR A 65 -8.71 -24.10 -13.99
N THR A 66 -8.25 -22.86 -13.79
CA THR A 66 -7.06 -22.65 -12.97
C THR A 66 -7.41 -23.08 -11.55
N ILE A 67 -6.82 -24.20 -11.11
CA ILE A 67 -7.02 -24.73 -9.77
C ILE A 67 -6.34 -23.78 -8.78
N VAL A 68 -7.15 -22.95 -8.12
CA VAL A 68 -6.74 -22.09 -7.02
C VAL A 68 -6.39 -22.99 -5.83
N LYS A 69 -5.09 -23.06 -5.48
CA LYS A 69 -4.65 -23.88 -4.35
C LYS A 69 -4.87 -23.16 -3.01
N PRO A 70 -5.17 -23.90 -1.93
CA PRO A 70 -5.21 -23.36 -0.57
C PRO A 70 -3.86 -22.77 -0.14
N PHE A 71 -3.88 -21.76 0.73
CA PHE A 71 -2.67 -21.08 1.20
C PHE A 71 -1.68 -21.99 1.92
N SER A 72 -2.16 -22.97 2.69
CA SER A 72 -1.31 -23.95 3.36
C SER A 72 -0.43 -24.73 2.38
N VAL A 73 -0.97 -25.08 1.21
CA VAL A 73 -0.22 -25.77 0.15
C VAL A 73 0.80 -24.84 -0.50
N LEU A 74 0.41 -23.58 -0.75
CA LEU A 74 1.30 -22.56 -1.32
C LEU A 74 2.47 -22.24 -0.38
N ALA A 75 2.22 -22.21 0.93
CA ALA A 75 3.25 -21.96 1.94
C ALA A 75 4.35 -23.03 1.93
N ALA A 76 4.00 -24.31 1.83
CA ALA A 76 4.97 -25.40 1.76
C ALA A 76 5.88 -25.31 0.52
N ASN A 77 5.36 -24.83 -0.62
CA ASN A 77 6.17 -24.58 -1.81
C ASN A 77 7.05 -23.32 -1.65
N ALA A 78 6.50 -22.28 -1.01
CA ALA A 78 7.21 -21.05 -0.73
C ALA A 78 8.44 -21.26 0.18
N GLU A 79 8.36 -22.18 1.15
CA GLU A 79 9.49 -22.56 2.01
C GLU A 79 10.66 -23.13 1.18
N LYS A 80 10.36 -24.03 0.23
CA LYS A 80 11.37 -24.56 -0.69
C LYS A 80 11.99 -23.47 -1.54
N LEU A 81 11.18 -22.54 -2.04
CA LEU A 81 11.68 -21.38 -2.82
C LEU A 81 12.59 -20.49 -1.98
N ALA A 82 12.20 -20.19 -0.73
CA ALA A 82 12.98 -19.36 0.18
C ALA A 82 14.34 -19.97 0.53
N GLN A 83 14.46 -21.30 0.56
CA GLN A 83 15.70 -22.01 0.84
C GLN A 83 16.63 -22.13 -0.38
N THR A 84 16.08 -22.14 -1.59
CA THR A 84 16.81 -22.49 -2.81
C THR A 84 17.09 -21.31 -3.74
N SER A 85 16.38 -20.20 -3.58
CA SER A 85 16.46 -19.04 -4.48
C SER A 85 17.05 -17.82 -3.77
N ASN A 86 17.78 -17.00 -4.53
CA ASN A 86 18.19 -15.67 -4.08
C ASN A 86 16.99 -14.72 -4.03
N ASN A 87 16.91 -13.84 -3.03
CA ASN A 87 15.92 -12.79 -2.89
C ASN A 87 15.77 -11.91 -4.14
N ALA A 88 16.90 -11.52 -4.77
CA ALA A 88 16.87 -10.70 -5.98
C ALA A 88 16.16 -11.41 -7.16
N ASP A 89 16.35 -12.73 -7.27
CA ASP A 89 15.70 -13.55 -8.29
C ASP A 89 14.21 -13.69 -8.01
N LEU A 90 13.82 -13.92 -6.75
CA LEU A 90 12.42 -13.99 -6.32
C LEU A 90 11.68 -12.68 -6.64
N ILE A 91 12.28 -11.52 -6.32
CA ILE A 91 11.73 -10.19 -6.63
C ILE A 91 11.54 -10.03 -8.15
N THR A 92 12.57 -10.36 -8.92
CA THR A 92 12.55 -10.21 -10.39
C THR A 92 11.48 -11.11 -11.02
N LYS A 93 11.35 -12.36 -10.56
CA LYS A 93 10.32 -13.30 -11.01
C LYS A 93 8.93 -12.77 -10.69
N LEU A 94 8.69 -12.38 -9.44
CA LEU A 94 7.42 -11.84 -8.98
C LEU A 94 7.01 -10.59 -9.78
N GLN A 95 7.96 -9.68 -10.01
CA GLN A 95 7.72 -8.46 -10.76
C GLN A 95 7.36 -8.74 -12.23
N LYS A 96 8.08 -9.66 -12.90
CA LYS A 96 7.76 -10.08 -14.27
C LYS A 96 6.38 -10.74 -14.37
N LEU A 97 6.07 -11.62 -13.42
CA LEU A 97 4.79 -12.33 -13.38
C LEU A 97 3.62 -11.35 -13.25
N LEU A 98 3.74 -10.36 -12.35
CA LEU A 98 2.67 -9.41 -12.05
C LEU A 98 2.53 -8.24 -13.03
N GLN A 99 3.42 -8.12 -14.03
CA GLN A 99 3.23 -7.18 -15.13
C GLN A 99 1.97 -7.52 -15.95
N LYS A 100 1.64 -8.80 -16.07
CA LYS A 100 0.47 -9.30 -16.82
C LYS A 100 -0.80 -9.31 -15.97
N LYS A 101 -1.26 -8.13 -15.52
CA LYS A 101 -2.37 -7.98 -14.55
C LYS A 101 -3.65 -8.76 -14.91
N LYS A 102 -3.99 -8.86 -16.20
CA LYS A 102 -5.19 -9.55 -16.70
C LYS A 102 -5.11 -11.08 -16.56
N GLU A 103 -3.91 -11.63 -16.43
CA GLU A 103 -3.63 -13.06 -16.30
C GLU A 103 -3.36 -13.45 -14.84
N TYR A 104 -3.65 -12.58 -13.87
CA TYR A 104 -3.29 -12.86 -12.47
C TYR A 104 -3.88 -14.17 -11.96
N LEU A 105 -5.15 -14.47 -12.27
CA LEU A 105 -5.80 -15.68 -11.77
C LEU A 105 -5.12 -16.95 -12.28
N SER A 106 -4.66 -16.97 -13.53
CA SER A 106 -3.93 -18.12 -14.07
C SER A 106 -2.53 -18.27 -13.47
N LEU A 107 -1.93 -17.17 -13.00
CA LEU A 107 -0.59 -17.12 -12.42
C LEU A 107 -0.61 -17.01 -10.88
N ARG A 108 -1.78 -17.10 -10.25
CA ARG A 108 -2.00 -16.77 -8.84
C ARG A 108 -1.09 -17.58 -7.92
N ASN A 109 -1.09 -18.90 -8.09
CA ASN A 109 -0.37 -19.81 -7.19
C ASN A 109 1.12 -19.45 -7.14
N GLU A 110 1.75 -19.26 -8.29
CA GLU A 110 3.16 -18.86 -8.39
C GLU A 110 3.39 -17.44 -7.81
N ALA A 111 2.49 -16.49 -8.08
CA ALA A 111 2.60 -15.14 -7.52
C ALA A 111 2.56 -15.12 -5.98
N VAL A 112 1.66 -15.92 -5.40
CA VAL A 112 1.47 -16.04 -3.96
C VAL A 112 2.65 -16.80 -3.34
N GLU A 113 3.09 -17.92 -3.93
CA GLU A 113 4.27 -18.67 -3.48
C GLU A 113 5.52 -17.78 -3.42
N LEU A 114 5.79 -17.01 -4.47
CA LEU A 114 6.90 -16.04 -4.51
C LEU A 114 6.76 -14.96 -3.43
N SER A 115 5.55 -14.46 -3.21
CA SER A 115 5.29 -13.44 -2.19
C SER A 115 5.47 -13.98 -0.76
N ILE A 116 5.02 -15.21 -0.50
CA ILE A 116 5.23 -15.88 0.79
C ILE A 116 6.72 -16.17 0.99
N ALA A 117 7.43 -16.62 -0.04
CA ALA A 117 8.88 -16.87 0.03
C ALA A 117 9.64 -15.59 0.43
N LEU A 118 9.27 -14.44 -0.15
CA LEU A 118 9.84 -13.15 0.23
C LEU A 118 9.46 -12.69 1.65
N ASN A 119 8.34 -13.15 2.22
CA ASN A 119 8.04 -12.93 3.64
C ASN A 119 8.93 -13.77 4.54
N LEU A 120 9.16 -15.04 4.18
CA LEU A 120 9.99 -15.96 4.94
C LEU A 120 11.43 -15.45 5.08
N THR A 121 11.97 -14.83 4.02
CA THR A 121 13.31 -14.23 4.06
C THR A 121 13.36 -12.86 4.73
N GLN A 122 12.21 -12.29 5.12
CA GLN A 122 12.05 -10.98 5.77
C GLN A 122 12.76 -9.82 5.04
N HIS A 123 13.04 -9.97 3.75
CA HIS A 123 13.89 -9.05 3.03
C HIS A 123 13.16 -7.74 2.75
N ILE A 124 12.13 -7.73 1.89
CA ILE A 124 11.40 -6.50 1.56
C ILE A 124 9.96 -6.59 2.02
N ALA A 125 9.48 -5.54 2.69
CA ALA A 125 8.11 -5.47 3.17
C ALA A 125 7.11 -5.44 1.99
N PRO A 126 5.89 -6.00 2.15
CA PRO A 126 4.92 -6.15 1.07
C PRO A 126 4.69 -4.89 0.23
N ARG A 127 4.58 -3.70 0.84
CA ARG A 127 4.35 -2.43 0.10
C ARG A 127 5.42 -2.14 -0.94
N PHE A 128 6.68 -2.47 -0.65
CA PHE A 128 7.83 -2.02 -1.43
C PHE A 128 8.27 -3.00 -2.52
N ARG A 129 7.45 -4.02 -2.79
CA ARG A 129 7.68 -5.01 -3.85
C ARG A 129 6.44 -5.18 -4.72
N ALA A 130 6.57 -5.93 -5.80
CA ALA A 130 5.43 -6.24 -6.66
C ALA A 130 4.38 -7.04 -5.87
N LEU A 131 3.11 -6.68 -6.05
CA LEU A 131 1.97 -7.32 -5.38
C LEU A 131 0.89 -7.66 -6.40
N PRO A 132 0.00 -8.62 -6.07
CA PRO A 132 -1.20 -8.89 -6.85
C PRO A 132 -1.89 -7.59 -7.29
N PRO A 133 -2.58 -7.50 -8.43
CA PRO A 133 -3.23 -6.26 -8.85
C PRO A 133 -4.26 -5.75 -7.84
N SER A 134 -4.51 -4.44 -7.85
CA SER A 134 -5.56 -3.86 -7.01
C SER A 134 -6.88 -3.99 -7.73
N VAL A 135 -7.89 -4.43 -7.00
CA VAL A 135 -9.27 -4.40 -7.45
C VAL A 135 -9.72 -2.94 -7.48
N LYS A 136 -10.25 -2.47 -8.60
CA LYS A 136 -11.19 -1.35 -8.55
C LYS A 136 -12.50 -1.98 -8.13
N THR A 137 -13.01 -1.65 -6.95
CA THR A 137 -14.31 -2.10 -6.44
C THR A 137 -15.35 -2.02 -7.56
N THR A 138 -15.64 -3.16 -8.16
CA THR A 138 -16.84 -3.39 -8.96
C THR A 138 -17.84 -4.04 -8.00
N LEU A 139 -19.06 -3.54 -8.03
CA LEU A 139 -20.16 -3.72 -7.07
C LEU A 139 -20.60 -5.17 -6.75
N ASP A 140 -19.91 -6.19 -7.23
CA ASP A 140 -20.28 -7.57 -6.99
C ASP A 140 -19.58 -8.11 -5.75
N ASP A 141 -20.40 -8.45 -4.75
CA ASP A 141 -20.08 -8.90 -3.39
C ASP A 141 -19.45 -10.32 -3.35
N ILE A 142 -18.66 -10.67 -4.38
CA ILE A 142 -17.82 -11.88 -4.45
C ILE A 142 -16.43 -11.53 -3.92
N PRO A 143 -15.79 -12.41 -3.12
CA PRO A 143 -14.45 -12.15 -2.64
C PRO A 143 -13.49 -12.03 -3.82
N ASN A 144 -13.00 -10.83 -4.07
CA ASN A 144 -11.96 -10.67 -5.06
C ASN A 144 -10.68 -11.32 -4.51
N GLN A 145 -10.34 -12.47 -5.06
CA GLN A 145 -9.18 -13.28 -4.67
C GLN A 145 -7.89 -12.44 -4.60
N MET A 146 -7.69 -11.45 -5.47
CA MET A 146 -6.52 -10.55 -5.42
C MET A 146 -6.47 -9.73 -4.13
N SER A 147 -7.62 -9.29 -3.62
CA SER A 147 -7.72 -8.54 -2.37
C SER A 147 -7.40 -9.42 -1.17
N ILE A 148 -7.93 -10.65 -1.17
CA ILE A 148 -7.63 -11.68 -0.15
C ILE A 148 -6.13 -11.97 -0.16
N ASP A 149 -5.55 -12.24 -1.32
CA ASP A 149 -4.15 -12.63 -1.43
C ASP A 149 -3.22 -11.55 -0.86
N ARG A 150 -3.49 -10.28 -1.17
CA ARG A 150 -2.74 -9.18 -0.56
C ARG A 150 -2.92 -9.08 0.96
N GLN A 151 -4.14 -9.28 1.47
CA GLN A 151 -4.42 -9.27 2.91
C GLN A 151 -3.65 -10.39 3.62
N LEU A 152 -3.65 -11.62 3.09
CA LEU A 152 -2.93 -12.72 3.71
C LEU A 152 -1.41 -12.55 3.63
N ILE A 153 -0.88 -12.04 2.50
CA ILE A 153 0.54 -11.70 2.38
C ILE A 153 0.96 -10.69 3.44
N ASP A 154 0.14 -9.66 3.69
CA ASP A 154 0.38 -8.67 4.73
C ASP A 154 0.33 -9.26 6.15
N LEU A 155 -0.68 -10.08 6.46
CA LEU A 155 -0.82 -10.73 7.77
C LEU A 155 0.36 -11.66 8.04
N HIS A 156 0.72 -12.50 7.07
CA HIS A 156 1.86 -13.40 7.18
C HIS A 156 3.16 -12.62 7.38
N TRP A 157 3.36 -11.51 6.67
CA TRP A 157 4.56 -10.68 6.86
C TRP A 157 4.61 -10.06 8.26
N ALA A 158 3.50 -9.50 8.74
CA ALA A 158 3.43 -8.94 10.09
C ALA A 158 3.80 -10.00 11.14
N TRP A 159 3.30 -11.22 10.99
CA TRP A 159 3.69 -12.35 11.82
C TRP A 159 5.18 -12.71 11.67
N MET A 160 5.72 -12.76 10.47
CA MET A 160 7.13 -13.08 10.24
C MET A 160 8.10 -12.12 10.93
N ILE A 161 7.75 -10.82 10.98
CA ILE A 161 8.60 -9.82 11.62
C ILE A 161 8.38 -9.69 13.14
N GLY A 162 7.61 -10.60 13.74
CA GLY A 162 7.43 -10.68 15.19
C GLY A 162 6.25 -9.88 15.75
N HIS A 163 5.26 -9.48 14.95
CA HIS A 163 4.01 -8.96 15.51
C HIS A 163 3.29 -10.09 16.26
N ARG A 164 3.20 -9.97 17.59
CA ARG A 164 2.63 -10.97 18.52
C ARG A 164 1.60 -10.32 19.45
N LYS A 165 0.70 -9.51 18.89
CA LYS A 165 -0.39 -8.88 19.66
C LYS A 165 -1.70 -9.63 19.43
N LYS A 166 -2.46 -9.82 20.51
CA LYS A 166 -3.84 -10.29 20.42
C LYS A 166 -4.69 -9.35 19.57
N VAL A 167 -5.38 -9.91 18.59
CA VAL A 167 -6.36 -9.15 17.79
C VAL A 167 -7.54 -8.79 18.69
N LYS A 168 -8.10 -7.58 18.56
CA LYS A 168 -9.30 -7.13 19.28
C LYS A 168 -10.57 -7.76 18.70
N SER A 169 -10.64 -9.09 18.75
CA SER A 169 -11.81 -9.89 18.40
C SER A 169 -11.62 -11.27 19.01
N GLU A 170 -12.60 -11.74 19.76
CA GLU A 170 -12.54 -13.05 20.45
C GLU A 170 -12.32 -14.22 19.48
N ILE A 171 -12.79 -14.10 18.24
CA ILE A 171 -12.67 -15.16 17.22
C ILE A 171 -11.25 -15.22 16.64
N TYR A 172 -10.52 -14.11 16.65
CA TYR A 172 -9.23 -13.96 15.95
C TYR A 172 -8.09 -13.59 16.88
N ASP A 173 -8.27 -13.62 18.19
CA ASP A 173 -7.29 -13.11 19.16
C ASP A 173 -5.94 -13.84 19.05
N ASP A 174 -5.98 -15.13 18.69
CA ASP A 174 -4.81 -15.98 18.49
C ASP A 174 -4.17 -15.90 17.10
N LEU A 175 -4.69 -15.07 16.17
CA LEU A 175 -4.19 -14.93 14.79
C LEU A 175 -2.67 -14.71 14.68
N PHE A 176 -2.09 -14.04 15.68
CA PHE A 176 -0.65 -13.77 15.74
C PHE A 176 0.06 -14.46 16.90
N MET A 177 -0.63 -15.25 17.72
CA MET A 177 -0.07 -15.76 18.98
C MET A 177 0.61 -17.12 18.82
N ASN A 178 0.23 -17.87 17.79
CA ASN A 178 0.75 -19.21 17.55
C ASN A 178 2.20 -19.22 17.05
N GLU A 179 2.90 -20.32 17.34
CA GLU A 179 4.27 -20.62 16.86
C GLU A 179 4.33 -20.83 15.35
N GLU A 180 3.22 -21.28 14.75
CA GLU A 180 3.01 -21.37 13.31
C GLU A 180 1.93 -20.38 12.88
N PHE A 181 2.05 -19.86 11.65
CA PHE A 181 1.05 -18.96 11.11
C PHE A 181 -0.21 -19.71 10.69
N ASP A 182 -1.34 -19.39 11.34
CA ASP A 182 -2.64 -20.00 11.01
C ASP A 182 -3.23 -19.37 9.73
N TRP A 183 -2.91 -19.98 8.59
CA TRP A 183 -3.42 -19.56 7.28
C TRP A 183 -4.95 -19.60 7.20
N SER A 184 -5.60 -20.56 7.86
CA SER A 184 -7.06 -20.72 7.82
C SER A 184 -7.76 -19.63 8.63
N LEU A 185 -7.23 -19.28 9.80
CA LEU A 185 -7.74 -18.17 10.61
C LEU A 185 -7.50 -16.82 9.92
N ALA A 186 -6.34 -16.65 9.28
CA ALA A 186 -6.01 -15.45 8.50
C ALA A 186 -6.95 -15.27 7.30
N GLU A 187 -7.30 -16.36 6.61
CA GLU A 187 -8.26 -16.34 5.51
C GLU A 187 -9.66 -15.92 5.98
N LYS A 188 -10.14 -16.50 7.08
CA LYS A 188 -11.41 -16.10 7.70
C LYS A 188 -11.42 -14.61 8.05
N PHE A 189 -10.35 -14.11 8.67
CA PHE A 189 -10.21 -12.68 8.98
C PHE A 189 -10.21 -11.80 7.71
N ALA A 190 -9.55 -12.23 6.64
CA ALA A 190 -9.50 -11.50 5.38
C ALA A 190 -10.88 -11.42 4.68
N LEU A 191 -11.73 -12.43 4.89
CA LEU A 191 -13.09 -12.50 4.37
C LEU A 191 -14.12 -11.70 5.17
N GLU A 192 -13.78 -11.26 6.40
CA GLU A 192 -14.68 -10.42 7.20
C GLU A 192 -15.12 -9.17 6.44
N LYS A 193 -16.42 -8.85 6.49
CA LYS A 193 -17.05 -7.67 5.84
C LYS A 193 -16.75 -6.35 6.56
N TRP A 194 -15.74 -6.33 7.42
CA TRP A 194 -15.31 -5.12 8.12
C TRP A 194 -14.63 -4.14 7.17
N THR A 195 -14.80 -2.85 7.44
CA THR A 195 -14.03 -1.82 6.74
C THR A 195 -12.54 -1.99 7.03
N GLY A 196 -11.68 -1.53 6.11
CA GLY A 196 -10.23 -1.62 6.30
C GLY A 196 -9.75 -0.96 7.59
N ASP A 197 -10.34 0.17 7.99
CA ASP A 197 -9.97 0.87 9.22
C ASP A 197 -10.37 0.07 10.47
N VAL A 198 -11.50 -0.65 10.45
CA VAL A 198 -11.90 -1.57 11.53
C VAL A 198 -10.94 -2.76 11.61
N LYS A 199 -10.55 -3.36 10.48
CA LYS A 199 -9.55 -4.44 10.47
C LYS A 199 -8.20 -3.96 11.03
N ILE A 200 -7.72 -2.79 10.62
CA ILE A 200 -6.46 -2.21 11.13
C ILE A 200 -6.51 -1.99 12.64
N ALA A 201 -7.62 -1.43 13.14
CA ALA A 201 -7.83 -1.23 14.57
C ALA A 201 -7.86 -2.55 15.35
N ALA A 202 -8.48 -3.59 14.78
CA ALA A 202 -8.51 -4.92 15.36
C ALA A 202 -7.12 -5.55 15.46
N LEU A 203 -6.30 -5.44 14.42
CA LEU A 203 -4.95 -6.03 14.34
C LEU A 203 -3.90 -5.34 15.23
N LEU A 204 -4.22 -4.18 15.82
CA LEU A 204 -3.32 -3.40 16.68
C LEU A 204 -1.98 -3.04 16.03
N LEU A 205 -2.00 -2.79 14.71
CA LEU A 205 -0.84 -2.44 13.91
C LEU A 205 -0.36 -1.03 14.27
N ASN A 206 0.90 -0.91 14.70
CA ASN A 206 1.50 0.40 14.95
C ASN A 206 1.69 1.17 13.63
N ARG A 207 1.88 2.49 13.72
CA ARG A 207 1.99 3.37 12.55
C ARG A 207 3.14 3.00 11.62
N ASN A 208 4.31 2.69 12.17
CA ASN A 208 5.49 2.32 11.38
C ASN A 208 5.29 1.01 10.61
N LEU A 209 4.58 0.04 11.20
CA LEU A 209 4.28 -1.25 10.58
C LEU A 209 3.35 -1.08 9.37
N GLN A 210 2.38 -0.17 9.44
CA GLN A 210 1.48 0.15 8.32
C GLN A 210 2.22 0.73 7.10
N TRP A 211 3.42 1.27 7.28
CA TRP A 211 4.27 1.65 6.14
C TRP A 211 4.83 0.45 5.39
N GLY A 212 5.06 -0.68 6.06
CA GLY A 212 5.49 -1.93 5.41
C GLY A 212 4.35 -2.71 4.74
N LEU A 213 3.11 -2.52 5.20
CA LEU A 213 1.93 -3.25 4.73
C LEU A 213 1.29 -2.59 3.51
N ALA A 214 0.70 -3.38 2.62
CA ALA A 214 0.10 -2.94 1.37
C ALA A 214 -1.41 -2.70 1.42
N GLN A 215 -2.13 -3.49 2.21
CA GLN A 215 -3.57 -3.44 2.40
C GLN A 215 -3.96 -2.80 3.73
N TYR A 216 -3.30 -3.21 4.82
CA TYR A 216 -3.64 -2.71 6.16
C TYR A 216 -2.96 -1.37 6.45
N GLN A 217 -3.44 -0.35 5.75
CA GLN A 217 -2.95 1.03 5.82
C GLN A 217 -4.11 1.95 6.18
N SER A 218 -3.95 2.86 7.13
CA SER A 218 -4.98 3.89 7.35
C SER A 218 -5.10 4.82 6.13
N LYS A 219 -6.23 5.53 6.02
CA LYS A 219 -6.43 6.55 4.97
C LYS A 219 -5.26 7.54 4.86
N SER A 220 -4.74 7.99 5.99
CA SER A 220 -3.58 8.91 6.04
C SER A 220 -2.34 8.31 5.34
N HIS A 221 -2.05 7.03 5.57
CA HIS A 221 -0.93 6.33 4.90
C HIS A 221 -1.14 6.21 3.40
N ARG A 222 -2.35 5.80 2.98
CA ARG A 222 -2.70 5.67 1.55
C ARG A 222 -2.57 7.00 0.82
N ASP A 223 -3.13 8.06 1.39
CA ASP A 223 -3.10 9.40 0.78
C ASP A 223 -1.69 9.97 0.71
N THR A 224 -0.90 9.78 1.78
CA THR A 224 0.51 10.21 1.83
C THR A 224 1.35 9.44 0.81
N TRP A 225 1.18 8.12 0.74
CA TRP A 225 1.87 7.28 -0.24
C TRP A 225 1.54 7.69 -1.68
N LYS A 226 0.25 7.91 -1.99
CA LYS A 226 -0.19 8.36 -3.31
C LYS A 226 0.44 9.70 -3.70
N LYS A 227 0.49 10.66 -2.77
CA LYS A 227 1.15 11.97 -2.97
C LYS A 227 2.65 11.81 -3.22
N LEU A 228 3.32 10.90 -2.51
CA LEU A 228 4.76 10.65 -2.70
C LEU A 228 5.06 9.90 -4.00
N GLN A 229 4.14 9.06 -4.49
CA GLN A 229 4.29 8.43 -5.80
C GLN A 229 4.10 9.42 -6.94
N GLN A 230 3.01 10.19 -6.92
CA GLN A 230 2.57 11.00 -8.07
C GLN A 230 3.06 12.45 -8.02
N GLY A 231 3.50 12.91 -6.85
CA GLY A 231 3.63 14.32 -6.54
C GLY A 231 2.29 14.97 -6.25
N ALA A 232 2.31 16.28 -5.97
CA ALA A 232 1.11 17.10 -5.84
C ALA A 232 1.28 18.40 -6.63
N PHE A 233 0.28 18.70 -7.46
CA PHE A 233 0.23 19.90 -8.28
C PHE A 233 -0.92 20.79 -7.82
N LYS A 234 -0.68 22.09 -7.79
CA LYS A 234 -1.70 23.12 -7.56
C LYS A 234 -1.42 24.25 -8.54
N ASP A 235 -2.44 24.69 -9.26
CA ASP A 235 -2.34 25.77 -10.25
C ASP A 235 -1.21 25.53 -11.28
N GLY A 236 -1.06 24.28 -11.73
CA GLY A 236 0.00 23.87 -12.67
C GLY A 236 1.42 23.79 -12.08
N LYS A 237 1.61 24.14 -10.79
CA LYS A 237 2.91 24.10 -10.12
C LYS A 237 3.03 22.86 -9.24
N CYS A 238 4.19 22.20 -9.30
CA CYS A 238 4.51 21.09 -8.41
C CYS A 238 4.84 21.61 -7.01
N HIS A 239 3.98 21.29 -6.03
CA HIS A 239 4.16 21.66 -4.61
C HIS A 239 4.78 20.53 -3.79
N VAL A 240 4.55 19.28 -4.18
CA VAL A 240 5.16 18.10 -3.56
C VAL A 240 5.80 17.28 -4.67
N LEU A 241 7.10 16.99 -4.53
CA LEU A 241 7.80 16.12 -5.46
C LEU A 241 7.31 14.68 -5.30
N GLY A 242 7.01 14.02 -6.41
CA GLY A 242 6.82 12.58 -6.47
C GLY A 242 8.15 11.86 -6.75
N ILE A 243 8.12 10.52 -6.68
CA ILE A 243 9.29 9.67 -6.93
C ILE A 243 9.91 9.94 -8.29
N ASP A 244 9.11 10.08 -9.34
CA ASP A 244 9.61 10.31 -10.70
C ASP A 244 10.34 11.66 -10.80
N GLN A 245 9.76 12.73 -10.23
CA GLN A 245 10.41 14.04 -10.23
C GLN A 245 11.67 14.08 -9.37
N VAL A 246 11.73 13.33 -8.27
CA VAL A 246 12.94 13.21 -7.46
C VAL A 246 14.03 12.47 -8.25
N THR A 247 13.66 11.37 -8.91
CA THR A 247 14.58 10.57 -9.71
C THR A 247 15.20 11.41 -10.83
N GLU A 248 14.36 12.08 -11.63
CA GLU A 248 14.79 12.97 -12.72
C GLU A 248 15.77 14.05 -12.22
N ARG A 249 15.43 14.73 -11.11
CA ARG A 249 16.30 15.77 -10.54
C ARG A 249 17.64 15.24 -10.08
N LEU A 250 17.66 14.04 -9.49
CA LEU A 250 18.90 13.38 -9.08
C LEU A 250 19.73 13.00 -10.30
N GLU A 251 19.14 12.45 -11.35
CA GLU A 251 19.79 12.15 -12.63
C GLU A 251 20.43 13.40 -13.26
N CYS A 252 19.69 14.50 -13.34
CA CYS A 252 20.20 15.79 -13.82
C CYS A 252 21.36 16.34 -12.97
N SER A 253 21.38 16.03 -11.67
CA SER A 253 22.43 16.50 -10.75
C SER A 253 23.76 15.75 -10.93
N VAL A 254 23.73 14.53 -11.48
CA VAL A 254 24.90 13.67 -11.67
C VAL A 254 25.26 13.43 -13.14
N THR A 255 24.66 14.14 -14.09
CA THR A 255 24.94 13.97 -15.53
C THR A 255 26.43 14.06 -15.87
N LYS A 256 27.19 14.90 -15.16
CA LYS A 256 28.65 15.06 -15.33
C LYS A 256 29.48 14.02 -14.56
N GLN A 257 28.87 13.23 -13.68
CA GLN A 257 29.52 12.25 -12.80
C GLN A 257 28.79 10.90 -12.92
N LYS A 258 28.89 10.26 -14.10
CA LYS A 258 28.10 9.05 -14.46
C LYS A 258 28.23 7.90 -13.46
N HIS A 259 29.39 7.73 -12.81
CA HIS A 259 29.58 6.69 -11.80
C HIS A 259 28.61 6.83 -10.61
N LEU A 260 28.14 8.06 -10.31
CA LEU A 260 27.17 8.29 -9.24
C LEU A 260 25.74 7.88 -9.60
N ALA A 261 25.44 7.63 -10.88
CA ALA A 261 24.09 7.25 -11.32
C ALA A 261 23.62 5.93 -10.67
N MET A 262 24.55 5.01 -10.36
CA MET A 262 24.25 3.76 -9.68
C MET A 262 23.68 3.94 -8.26
N HIS A 263 23.91 5.11 -7.63
CA HIS A 263 23.42 5.40 -6.28
C HIS A 263 22.03 6.05 -6.27
N ILE A 264 21.47 6.42 -7.42
CA ILE A 264 20.17 7.08 -7.51
C ILE A 264 19.05 6.26 -6.87
N PRO A 265 18.92 4.94 -7.10
CA PRO A 265 17.88 4.15 -6.43
C PRO A 265 17.97 4.22 -4.91
N HIS A 266 19.18 4.12 -4.36
CA HIS A 266 19.40 4.27 -2.92
C HIS A 266 19.03 5.68 -2.43
N TRP A 267 19.41 6.74 -3.15
CA TRP A 267 19.06 8.11 -2.80
C TRP A 267 17.57 8.40 -2.84
N VAL A 268 16.85 7.82 -3.81
CA VAL A 268 15.39 7.88 -3.87
C VAL A 268 14.78 7.19 -2.66
N ASN A 269 15.28 6.02 -2.26
CA ASN A 269 14.83 5.33 -1.05
C ASN A 269 15.08 6.16 0.22
N VAL A 270 16.27 6.76 0.36
CA VAL A 270 16.60 7.65 1.49
C VAL A 270 15.68 8.87 1.55
N TRP A 271 15.43 9.51 0.40
CA TRP A 271 14.48 10.61 0.32
C TRP A 271 13.07 10.16 0.71
N LEU A 272 12.59 9.05 0.16
CA LEU A 272 11.24 8.55 0.42
C LEU A 272 11.07 8.18 1.89
N ALA A 273 12.04 7.46 2.45
CA ALA A 273 12.06 7.07 3.85
C ALA A 273 12.05 8.30 4.78
N SER A 274 12.76 9.39 4.43
CA SER A 274 12.74 10.64 5.20
C SER A 274 11.37 11.32 5.24
N ARG A 275 10.50 11.06 4.25
CA ARG A 275 9.14 11.63 4.20
C ARG A 275 8.13 10.86 5.03
N ILE A 276 8.43 9.61 5.38
CA ILE A 276 7.48 8.73 6.09
C ILE A 276 7.95 8.28 7.48
N SER A 277 9.20 8.58 7.85
CA SER A 277 9.86 8.20 9.12
C SER A 277 9.55 9.09 10.33
N GLU A 278 8.54 9.95 10.24
CA GLU A 278 8.19 10.94 11.29
C GLU A 278 9.37 11.84 11.69
N HIS A 279 10.35 12.01 10.80
CA HIS A 279 11.56 12.81 11.01
C HIS A 279 12.49 12.32 12.14
N SER A 280 12.39 11.07 12.57
CA SER A 280 13.34 10.46 13.52
C SER A 280 14.44 9.67 12.79
N ASP A 281 15.69 9.75 13.29
CA ASP A 281 16.83 9.02 12.72
C ASP A 281 16.60 7.49 12.80
N MET A 282 16.07 7.01 13.93
CA MET A 282 15.66 5.60 14.11
C MET A 282 14.54 5.20 13.15
N GLY A 283 13.53 6.04 12.95
CA GLY A 283 12.46 5.81 11.98
C GLY A 283 12.98 5.72 10.55
N LEU A 284 13.98 6.54 10.19
CA LEU A 284 14.60 6.52 8.86
C LEU A 284 15.25 5.16 8.59
N ALA A 285 16.05 4.65 9.53
CA ALA A 285 16.69 3.34 9.42
C ALA A 285 15.66 2.20 9.37
N GLN A 286 14.61 2.26 10.20
CA GLN A 286 13.52 1.28 10.18
C GLN A 286 12.84 1.22 8.81
N ILE A 287 12.45 2.37 8.25
CA ILE A 287 11.80 2.42 6.95
C ILE A 287 12.74 1.95 5.83
N ILE A 288 14.02 2.33 5.86
CA ILE A 288 14.99 1.84 4.86
C ILE A 288 15.08 0.32 4.89
N LYS A 289 15.16 -0.28 6.09
CA LYS A 289 15.13 -1.74 6.22
C LYS A 289 13.87 -2.33 5.60
N LEU A 290 12.70 -1.72 5.76
CA LEU A 290 11.47 -2.21 5.11
C LEU A 290 11.52 -2.13 3.58
N MET A 291 12.17 -1.09 3.03
CA MET A 291 12.25 -0.84 1.60
C MET A 291 13.27 -1.72 0.89
N THR A 292 14.43 -1.95 1.50
CA THR A 292 15.57 -2.62 0.85
C THR A 292 15.92 -3.96 1.46
N GLY A 293 15.43 -4.26 2.67
CA GLY A 293 15.86 -5.41 3.45
C GLY A 293 17.24 -5.32 4.06
N GLU A 294 17.91 -4.18 3.89
CA GLU A 294 19.27 -3.97 4.35
C GLU A 294 19.25 -3.13 5.63
N ILE A 295 20.01 -3.58 6.62
CA ILE A 295 20.25 -2.80 7.83
C ILE A 295 21.27 -1.71 7.47
N SER A 296 20.90 -0.46 7.70
CA SER A 296 21.72 0.70 7.42
C SER A 296 21.98 1.51 8.69
N GLU A 297 23.20 2.02 8.84
CA GLU A 297 23.55 2.87 9.98
C GLU A 297 22.90 4.26 9.88
N GLU A 298 22.25 4.69 10.96
CA GLU A 298 21.54 5.98 11.05
C GLU A 298 22.42 7.18 10.64
N LYS A 299 23.68 7.20 11.11
CA LYS A 299 24.63 8.27 10.79
C LYS A 299 24.94 8.34 9.29
N GLN A 300 25.02 7.20 8.62
CA GLN A 300 25.27 7.13 7.18
C GLN A 300 24.04 7.60 6.39
N LEU A 301 22.86 7.14 6.79
CA LEU A 301 21.59 7.57 6.20
C LEU A 301 21.36 9.07 6.32
N LYS A 302 21.72 9.68 7.46
CA LYS A 302 21.63 11.13 7.68
C LYS A 302 22.55 11.93 6.76
N LYS A 303 23.79 11.46 6.57
CA LYS A 303 24.74 12.05 5.62
C LYS A 303 24.23 11.91 4.18
N SER A 304 23.71 10.73 3.84
CA SER A 304 23.09 10.45 2.54
C SER A 304 21.92 11.40 2.29
N LEU A 305 20.99 11.53 3.24
CA LEU A 305 19.85 12.44 3.17
C LEU A 305 20.28 13.89 2.98
N SER A 306 21.27 14.36 3.73
CA SER A 306 21.80 15.72 3.59
C SER A 306 22.36 15.97 2.18
N SER A 307 23.06 14.99 1.62
CA SER A 307 23.57 15.03 0.25
C SER A 307 22.43 15.07 -0.77
N VAL A 308 21.40 14.24 -0.60
CA VAL A 308 20.22 14.18 -1.45
C VAL A 308 19.47 15.51 -1.46
N LEU A 309 19.16 16.07 -0.28
CA LEU A 309 18.45 17.36 -0.17
C LEU A 309 19.21 18.49 -0.86
N ARG A 310 20.53 18.60 -0.65
CA ARG A 310 21.37 19.59 -1.31
C ARG A 310 21.32 19.46 -2.85
N ARG A 311 21.30 18.24 -3.37
CA ARG A 311 21.18 17.99 -4.83
C ARG A 311 19.83 18.44 -5.35
N LEU A 312 18.75 18.10 -4.65
CA LEU A 312 17.40 18.50 -5.03
C LEU A 312 17.20 20.03 -5.00
N ASP A 313 17.82 20.72 -4.03
CA ASP A 313 17.76 22.19 -3.94
C ASP A 313 18.55 22.87 -5.06
N SER A 314 19.69 22.29 -5.47
CA SER A 314 20.50 22.84 -6.57
C SER A 314 19.78 22.84 -7.92
N TYR A 315 18.76 22.00 -8.10
CA TYR A 315 17.95 21.93 -9.32
C TYR A 315 17.11 23.20 -9.54
N LYS A 316 16.73 23.94 -8.48
CA LYS A 316 15.95 25.20 -8.62
C LYS A 316 16.74 26.36 -9.25
N ARG A 317 18.05 26.21 -9.49
CA ARG A 317 18.95 27.29 -9.96
C ARG A 317 19.40 27.14 -11.43
N ARG A 318 18.72 26.32 -12.23
CA ARG A 318 18.93 26.21 -13.67
C ARG A 318 17.65 26.63 -14.39
#